data_AF-A0A7Y2YVV2-F1
#
_entry.id   AF-A0A7Y2YVV2-F1
#
_cell.length_a   1.000
_cell.length_b   1.000
_cell.length_c   1.000
_cell.angle_alpha   90.00
_cell.angle_beta   90.00
_cell.angle_gamma   90.00
#
_symmetry.space_group_name_H-M   'P 1'
#
loop_
_entity.id
_entity.type
_entity.pdbx_description
1 polymer ?
#
loop_
_entity_poly.entity_id
_entity_poly.type
_entity_poly.pdbx_seq_one_letter_code
_entity_poly.pdbx_strand_id
1 'polypeptide(L)'
;MHELPLLGISSIGNLIAAIKTARWFDLDENDILFTSFTDSVGLYHTRLQELRAERGDYDPVTAEVDFERRLLGVTTDHMRELTYPDRKAIHNLKYFTWVEQQGRTVEELDALWSPAFWTDMQAQIPAWDEAIDQFNADTGALDVLRSRAEANRAS
;
A
#
# COMPACT_ATOMS: atom_id res chain seq x y z
N MET A 1 -12.29 -5.51 16.08
CA MET A 1 -12.49 -6.24 14.80
C MET A 1 -13.19 -5.39 13.73
N HIS A 2 -13.38 -4.08 13.93
CA HIS A 2 -14.17 -3.21 13.03
C HIS A 2 -13.35 -2.59 11.88
N GLU A 3 -12.01 -2.68 11.94
CA GLU A 3 -11.11 -2.03 10.99
C GLU A 3 -10.60 -2.97 9.88
N LEU A 4 -10.89 -4.27 9.95
CA LEU A 4 -10.52 -5.23 8.89
C LEU A 4 -10.98 -4.82 7.48
N PRO A 5 -12.15 -4.19 7.27
CA PRO A 5 -12.55 -3.70 5.95
C PRO A 5 -11.61 -2.63 5.36
N LEU A 6 -10.71 -2.05 6.16
CA LEU A 6 -9.67 -1.13 5.67
C LEU A 6 -8.56 -1.84 4.90
N LEU A 7 -8.51 -3.18 4.91
CA LEU A 7 -7.54 -3.96 4.15
C LEU A 7 -8.17 -4.49 2.86
N GLY A 8 -7.85 -3.83 1.74
CA GLY A 8 -8.13 -4.31 0.40
C GLY A 8 -7.14 -5.38 -0.08
N ILE A 9 -7.31 -5.81 -1.33
CA ILE A 9 -6.48 -6.88 -1.93
C ILE A 9 -4.99 -6.46 -1.97
N SER A 10 -4.70 -5.21 -2.32
CA SER A 10 -3.31 -4.72 -2.42
C SER A 10 -2.65 -4.59 -1.04
N SER A 11 -3.41 -4.17 -0.02
CA SER A 11 -2.97 -4.08 1.36
C SER A 11 -2.68 -5.45 1.96
N ILE A 12 -3.50 -6.45 1.68
CA ILE A 12 -3.21 -7.85 2.03
C ILE A 12 -1.93 -8.31 1.33
N GLY A 13 -1.72 -7.92 0.07
CA GLY A 13 -0.46 -8.13 -0.64
C GLY A 13 0.75 -7.53 0.09
N ASN A 14 0.63 -6.29 0.56
CA ASN A 14 1.69 -5.60 1.31
C ASN A 14 1.93 -6.22 2.69
N LEU A 15 0.88 -6.72 3.35
CA LEU A 15 1.00 -7.48 4.61
C LEU A 15 1.80 -8.78 4.38
N ILE A 16 1.44 -9.55 3.35
CA ILE A 16 2.15 -10.78 2.99
C ILE A 16 3.61 -10.45 2.64
N ALA A 17 3.86 -9.41 1.84
CA ALA A 17 5.21 -8.97 1.51
C ALA A 17 6.02 -8.57 2.77
N ALA A 18 5.40 -7.92 3.74
CA ALA A 18 6.05 -7.58 5.01
C ALA A 18 6.43 -8.85 5.81
N ILE A 19 5.51 -9.82 5.94
CA ILE A 19 5.79 -11.11 6.57
C ILE A 19 6.95 -11.82 5.88
N LYS A 20 6.96 -11.86 4.53
CA LYS A 20 8.05 -12.45 3.76
C LYS A 20 9.37 -11.73 3.98
N THR A 21 9.35 -10.40 4.04
CA THR A 21 10.55 -9.57 4.27
C THR A 21 11.14 -9.83 5.65
N ALA A 22 10.30 -9.87 6.69
CA ALA A 22 10.73 -10.19 8.04
C ALA A 22 11.38 -11.57 8.13
N ARG A 23 10.77 -12.59 7.49
CA ARG A 23 11.33 -13.95 7.43
C ARG A 23 12.59 -14.04 6.57
N TRP A 24 12.68 -13.28 5.48
CA TRP A 24 13.82 -13.35 4.55
C TRP A 24 15.10 -12.76 5.15
N PHE A 25 14.96 -11.68 5.94
CA PHE A 25 16.07 -11.00 6.58
C PHE A 25 16.26 -11.38 8.06
N ASP A 26 15.56 -12.42 8.54
CA ASP A 26 15.60 -12.87 9.93
C ASP A 26 15.40 -11.74 10.95
N LEU A 27 14.45 -10.83 10.66
CA LEU A 27 14.18 -9.67 11.52
C LEU A 27 13.68 -10.11 12.90
N ASP A 28 14.17 -9.45 13.95
CA ASP A 28 13.78 -9.71 15.34
C ASP A 28 13.11 -8.50 16.01
N GLU A 29 12.88 -8.56 17.33
CA GLU A 29 12.23 -7.49 18.09
C GLU A 29 12.97 -6.14 18.10
N ASN A 30 14.23 -6.10 17.64
CA ASN A 30 15.04 -4.88 17.55
C ASN A 30 14.96 -4.23 16.16
N ASP A 31 14.31 -4.86 15.19
CA ASP A 31 14.18 -4.37 13.82
C ASP A 31 12.85 -3.64 13.59
N ILE A 32 12.89 -2.64 12.70
CA ILE A 32 11.69 -1.90 12.27
C ILE A 32 11.39 -2.22 10.81
N LEU A 33 10.22 -2.78 10.56
CA LEU A 33 9.67 -2.97 9.22
C LEU A 33 8.46 -2.06 9.01
N PHE A 34 8.60 -1.12 8.08
CA PHE A 34 7.50 -0.24 7.68
C PHE A 34 6.76 -0.81 6.45
N THR A 35 5.44 -0.85 6.51
CA THR A 35 4.57 -1.25 5.40
C THR A 35 3.36 -0.32 5.33
N SER A 36 2.77 -0.21 4.14
CA SER A 36 1.61 0.65 3.89
C SER A 36 0.41 -0.18 3.44
N PHE A 37 -0.77 0.13 3.97
CA PHE A 37 -2.04 -0.43 3.52
C PHE A 37 -2.70 0.58 2.58
N THR A 38 -2.60 0.28 1.28
CA THR A 38 -2.84 1.22 0.18
C THR A 38 -4.30 1.30 -0.27
N ASP A 39 -5.14 0.38 0.18
CA ASP A 39 -6.51 0.23 -0.31
C ASP A 39 -7.42 -0.41 0.74
N SER A 40 -8.73 -0.15 0.62
CA SER A 40 -9.75 -0.80 1.44
C SER A 40 -10.55 -1.82 0.63
N VAL A 41 -11.28 -2.69 1.32
CA VAL A 41 -12.17 -3.66 0.68
C VAL A 41 -13.26 -2.97 -0.16
N GLY A 42 -13.56 -1.71 0.13
CA GLY A 42 -14.55 -0.90 -0.59
C GLY A 42 -14.27 -0.75 -2.08
N LEU A 43 -13.00 -0.88 -2.49
CA LEU A 43 -12.61 -0.84 -3.90
C LEU A 43 -12.90 -2.15 -4.65
N TYR A 44 -13.29 -3.22 -3.96
CA TYR A 44 -13.34 -4.59 -4.50
C TYR A 44 -14.73 -5.23 -4.47
N HIS A 45 -15.81 -4.48 -4.23
CA HIS A 45 -17.16 -5.04 -4.12
C HIS A 45 -17.58 -5.88 -5.34
N THR A 46 -17.38 -5.37 -6.56
CA THR A 46 -17.68 -6.11 -7.80
C THR A 46 -16.85 -7.38 -7.88
N ARG A 47 -15.56 -7.31 -7.53
CA ARG A 47 -14.66 -8.45 -7.57
C ARG A 47 -15.09 -9.55 -6.58
N LEU A 48 -15.56 -9.17 -5.40
CA LEU A 48 -16.08 -10.12 -4.41
C LEU A 48 -17.35 -10.83 -4.89
N GLN A 49 -18.24 -10.13 -5.61
CA GLN A 49 -19.43 -10.74 -6.20
C GLN A 49 -19.05 -11.77 -7.28
N GLU A 50 -18.12 -11.43 -8.17
CA GLU A 50 -17.60 -12.35 -9.18
C GLU A 50 -16.98 -13.59 -8.54
N LEU A 51 -16.14 -13.41 -7.51
CA LEU A 51 -15.49 -14.51 -6.81
C LEU A 51 -16.50 -15.43 -6.09
N ARG A 52 -17.56 -14.87 -5.51
CA ARG A 52 -18.64 -15.68 -4.92
C ARG A 52 -19.41 -16.47 -5.98
N ALA A 53 -19.67 -15.87 -7.14
CA ALA A 53 -20.32 -16.58 -8.24
C ALA A 53 -19.43 -17.70 -8.80
N GLU A 54 -18.12 -17.51 -8.85
CA GLU A 54 -17.14 -18.50 -9.34
C GLU A 54 -16.88 -19.62 -8.33
N ARG A 55 -16.76 -19.29 -7.03
CA ARG A 55 -16.19 -20.18 -6.00
C ARG A 55 -17.18 -20.58 -4.91
N GLY A 56 -18.39 -20.02 -4.93
CA GLY A 56 -19.38 -20.18 -3.86
C GLY A 56 -19.18 -19.19 -2.71
N ASP A 57 -20.04 -19.30 -1.71
CA ASP A 57 -19.98 -18.46 -0.53
C ASP A 57 -18.72 -18.73 0.29
N TYR A 58 -18.19 -17.66 0.89
CA TYR A 58 -17.03 -17.77 1.77
C TYR A 58 -17.48 -18.28 3.14
N ASP A 59 -17.05 -19.50 3.49
CA ASP A 59 -17.46 -20.18 4.72
C ASP A 59 -16.30 -20.29 5.73
N PRO A 60 -16.58 -20.68 6.98
CA PRO A 60 -15.56 -20.81 8.01
C PRO A 60 -14.44 -21.80 7.67
N VAL A 61 -14.75 -22.87 6.93
CA VAL A 61 -13.76 -23.88 6.52
C VAL A 61 -12.79 -23.29 5.51
N THR A 62 -13.29 -22.52 4.55
CA THR A 62 -12.47 -21.80 3.58
C THR A 62 -11.59 -20.76 4.28
N ALA A 63 -12.13 -20.06 5.28
CA ALA A 63 -11.37 -19.12 6.10
C ALA A 63 -10.21 -19.78 6.84
N GLU A 64 -10.44 -20.96 7.43
CA GLU A 64 -9.40 -21.75 8.12
C GLU A 64 -8.31 -22.20 7.13
N VAL A 65 -8.71 -22.72 5.96
CA VAL A 65 -7.77 -23.14 4.91
C VAL A 65 -6.93 -21.96 4.42
N ASP A 66 -7.53 -20.79 4.20
CA ASP A 66 -6.81 -19.59 3.77
C ASP A 66 -5.89 -19.06 4.86
N PHE A 67 -6.31 -19.07 6.13
CA PHE A 67 -5.47 -18.66 7.24
C PHE A 67 -4.21 -19.53 7.34
N GLU A 68 -4.37 -20.85 7.37
CA GLU A 68 -3.26 -21.80 7.43
C GLU A 68 -2.37 -21.70 6.19
N ARG A 69 -2.95 -21.75 5.00
CA ARG A 69 -2.17 -21.86 3.75
C ARG A 69 -1.60 -20.53 3.28
N ARG A 70 -2.35 -19.43 3.41
CA ARG A 70 -2.05 -18.13 2.78
C ARG A 70 -1.46 -17.12 3.75
N LEU A 71 -1.60 -17.31 5.05
CA LEU A 71 -1.00 -16.44 6.05
C LEU A 71 0.14 -17.16 6.80
N LEU A 72 -0.13 -18.29 7.44
CA LEU A 72 0.89 -19.02 8.19
C LEU A 72 1.90 -19.72 7.27
N GLY A 73 1.39 -20.34 6.20
CA GLY A 73 2.15 -21.08 5.18
C GLY A 73 2.88 -20.21 4.15
N VAL A 74 2.92 -18.89 4.32
CA VAL A 74 3.68 -17.99 3.43
C VAL A 74 5.17 -18.35 3.46
N THR A 75 5.71 -18.77 2.32
CA THR A 75 7.15 -19.03 2.18
C THR A 75 7.86 -17.83 1.55
N THR A 76 9.15 -17.93 1.28
CA THR A 76 9.93 -16.87 0.61
C THR A 76 10.26 -17.20 -0.85
N ASP A 77 9.62 -18.23 -1.41
CA ASP A 77 9.71 -18.70 -2.80
C ASP A 77 9.73 -17.63 -3.92
N HIS A 78 9.02 -16.53 -3.71
CA HIS A 78 8.93 -15.40 -4.65
C HIS A 78 9.58 -14.12 -4.12
N MET A 79 10.51 -14.22 -3.17
CA MET A 79 11.37 -13.11 -2.76
C MET A 79 12.63 -13.07 -3.61
N ARG A 80 13.10 -11.85 -3.90
CA ARG A 80 14.36 -11.64 -4.61
C ARG A 80 15.03 -10.38 -4.09
N GLU A 81 16.28 -10.52 -3.67
CA GLU A 81 17.13 -9.38 -3.41
C GLU A 81 17.53 -8.69 -4.71
N LEU A 82 17.36 -7.37 -4.75
CA LEU A 82 17.57 -6.61 -5.97
C LEU A 82 19.04 -6.19 -6.10
N THR A 83 19.66 -6.65 -7.19
CA THR A 83 20.95 -6.12 -7.66
C THR A 83 20.78 -4.70 -8.20
N TYR A 84 21.89 -4.02 -8.49
CA TYR A 84 21.84 -2.69 -9.12
C TYR A 84 21.06 -2.68 -10.45
N PRO A 85 21.30 -3.61 -11.39
CA PRO A 85 20.49 -3.72 -12.62
C PRO A 85 19.00 -3.94 -12.35
N ASP A 86 18.64 -4.77 -11.36
CA ASP A 86 17.24 -5.01 -11.02
C ASP A 86 16.56 -3.72 -10.53
N ARG A 87 17.24 -2.95 -9.67
CA ARG A 87 16.74 -1.66 -9.18
C ARG A 87 16.56 -0.67 -10.34
N LYS A 88 17.52 -0.61 -11.27
CA LYS A 88 17.43 0.30 -12.44
C LYS A 88 16.31 -0.12 -13.40
N ALA A 89 16.09 -1.42 -13.59
CA ALA A 89 14.97 -1.92 -14.36
C ALA A 89 13.62 -1.51 -13.76
N ILE A 90 13.43 -1.67 -12.44
CA ILE A 90 12.21 -1.24 -11.74
C ILE A 90 12.00 0.28 -11.85
N HIS A 91 13.07 1.07 -11.70
CA HIS A 91 12.98 2.51 -11.88
C HIS A 91 12.48 2.88 -13.30
N ASN A 92 13.00 2.21 -14.33
CA ASN A 92 12.61 2.45 -15.71
C ASN A 92 11.19 1.95 -16.05
N LEU A 93 10.58 1.05 -15.26
CA LEU A 93 9.18 0.63 -15.46
C LEU A 93 8.20 1.80 -15.43
N LYS A 94 8.55 2.88 -14.72
CA LYS A 94 7.73 4.09 -14.62
C LYS A 94 7.57 4.80 -15.97
N TYR A 95 8.50 4.61 -16.91
CA TYR A 95 8.56 5.33 -18.18
C TYR A 95 7.21 5.36 -18.91
N PHE A 96 6.60 4.19 -19.13
CA PHE A 96 5.32 4.08 -19.81
C PHE A 96 4.23 4.92 -19.13
N THR A 97 4.07 4.72 -17.82
CA THR A 97 3.00 5.39 -17.06
C THR A 97 3.25 6.88 -16.81
N TRP A 98 4.51 7.30 -16.61
CA TRP A 98 4.81 8.68 -16.18
C TRP A 98 5.14 9.57 -17.37
N VAL A 99 6.00 9.08 -18.27
CA VAL A 99 6.45 9.85 -19.44
C VAL A 99 5.36 9.80 -20.51
N GLU A 100 4.99 8.60 -20.98
CA GLU A 100 4.08 8.48 -22.12
C GLU A 100 2.63 8.85 -21.77
N GLN A 101 2.13 8.41 -20.60
CA GLN A 101 0.72 8.65 -20.24
C GLN A 101 0.48 9.95 -19.46
N GLN A 102 1.38 10.34 -18.56
CA GLN A 102 1.21 11.51 -17.70
C GLN A 102 1.98 12.75 -18.19
N GLY A 103 2.75 12.63 -19.28
CA GLY A 103 3.44 13.75 -19.92
C GLY A 103 4.63 14.30 -19.13
N ARG A 104 5.20 13.50 -18.22
CA ARG A 104 6.46 13.86 -17.53
C ARG A 104 7.64 13.76 -18.48
N THR A 105 8.71 14.48 -18.18
CA THR A 105 9.95 14.38 -18.98
C THR A 105 10.81 13.21 -18.52
N VAL A 106 11.74 12.78 -19.39
CA VAL A 106 12.70 11.73 -19.04
C VAL A 106 13.67 12.23 -17.95
N GLU A 107 14.01 13.51 -17.98
CA GLU A 107 14.85 14.15 -16.97
C GLU A 107 14.18 14.16 -15.59
N GLU A 108 12.86 14.41 -15.52
CA GLU A 108 12.09 14.28 -14.28
C GLU A 108 12.12 12.84 -13.76
N LEU A 109 11.99 11.85 -14.64
CA LEU A 109 12.09 10.44 -14.26
C LEU A 109 13.49 10.11 -13.73
N ASP A 110 14.55 10.47 -14.46
CA ASP A 110 15.94 10.20 -14.08
C ASP A 110 16.32 10.88 -12.76
N ALA A 111 15.77 12.07 -12.48
CA ALA A 111 15.98 12.76 -11.21
C ALA A 111 15.55 11.91 -9.99
N LEU A 112 14.49 11.10 -10.11
CA LEU A 112 14.01 10.21 -9.04
C LEU A 112 15.03 9.13 -8.65
N TRP A 113 16.01 8.85 -9.50
CA TRP A 113 17.10 7.90 -9.19
C TRP A 113 18.08 8.47 -8.16
N SER A 114 18.20 9.79 -8.08
CA SER A 114 19.14 10.47 -7.19
C SER A 114 18.60 10.56 -5.76
N PRO A 115 19.35 10.12 -4.73
CA PRO A 115 18.98 10.35 -3.33
C PRO A 115 18.82 11.84 -2.97
N ALA A 116 19.56 12.73 -3.65
CA ALA A 116 19.48 14.16 -3.42
C ALA A 116 18.09 14.73 -3.76
N PHE A 117 17.46 14.23 -4.83
CA PHE A 117 16.09 14.63 -5.21
C PHE A 117 15.13 14.46 -4.03
N TRP A 118 15.19 13.30 -3.36
CA TRP A 118 14.31 13.00 -2.23
C TRP A 118 14.64 13.84 -0.99
N THR A 119 15.91 14.20 -0.79
CA THR A 119 16.33 15.09 0.30
C THR A 119 15.85 16.51 0.06
N ASP A 120 16.00 17.03 -1.15
CA ASP A 120 15.54 18.37 -1.54
C ASP A 120 14.01 18.47 -1.48
N MET A 121 13.31 17.40 -1.88
CA MET A 121 11.84 17.33 -1.78
C MET A 121 11.35 17.45 -0.33
N GLN A 122 12.09 16.93 0.66
CA GLN A 122 11.70 17.05 2.07
C GLN A 122 11.62 18.50 2.53
N ALA A 123 12.40 19.42 1.94
CA ALA A 123 12.32 20.84 2.24
C ALA A 123 10.97 21.47 1.87
N GLN A 124 10.17 20.83 1.00
CA GLN A 124 8.84 21.31 0.62
C GLN A 124 7.73 20.82 1.55
N ILE A 125 7.98 19.81 2.40
CA ILE A 125 6.97 19.21 3.26
C ILE A 125 6.22 20.26 4.12
N PRO A 126 6.90 21.22 4.79
CA PRO A 126 6.19 22.20 5.61
C PRO A 126 5.20 23.08 4.83
N ALA A 127 5.55 23.43 3.59
CA ALA A 127 4.67 24.24 2.74
C ALA A 127 3.45 23.43 2.26
N TRP A 128 3.63 22.12 2.03
CA TRP A 128 2.51 21.23 1.73
C TRP A 128 1.61 21.03 2.93
N ASP A 129 2.17 20.89 4.14
CA ASP A 129 1.38 20.79 5.37
C ASP A 129 0.51 22.04 5.56
N GLU A 130 1.09 23.24 5.38
CA GLU A 130 0.33 24.50 5.43
C GLU A 130 -0.79 24.55 4.38
N ALA A 131 -0.50 24.15 3.14
CA ALA A 131 -1.50 24.12 2.07
C ALA A 131 -2.62 23.10 2.34
N ILE A 132 -2.29 21.95 2.93
CA ILE A 132 -3.26 20.91 3.33
C ILE A 132 -4.15 21.44 4.45
N ASP A 133 -3.58 22.09 5.46
CA ASP A 133 -4.35 22.70 6.56
C ASP A 133 -5.30 23.78 6.06
N GLN A 134 -4.84 24.66 5.16
CA GLN A 134 -5.68 25.67 4.55
C GLN A 134 -6.82 25.04 3.72
N PHE A 135 -6.50 24.05 2.89
CA PHE A 135 -7.52 23.33 2.11
C PHE A 135 -8.57 22.66 3.02
N ASN A 136 -8.13 22.05 4.12
CA ASN A 136 -9.01 21.40 5.09
C ASN A 136 -9.94 22.41 5.77
N ALA A 137 -9.41 23.60 6.13
CA ALA A 137 -10.20 24.69 6.70
C ALA A 137 -11.24 25.23 5.69
N ASP A 138 -10.85 25.41 4.43
CA ASP A 138 -11.71 25.99 3.39
C ASP A 138 -12.84 25.03 2.97
N THR A 139 -12.57 23.73 2.94
CA THR A 139 -13.53 22.72 2.47
C THR A 139 -14.34 22.07 3.60
N GLY A 140 -13.88 22.19 4.86
CA GLY A 140 -14.42 21.43 5.98
C GLY A 140 -14.22 19.91 5.85
N ALA A 141 -13.39 19.45 4.90
CA ALA A 141 -13.20 18.03 4.60
C ALA A 141 -12.72 17.25 5.84
N LEU A 142 -11.85 17.85 6.65
CA LEU A 142 -11.31 17.22 7.85
C LEU A 142 -12.38 17.02 8.93
N ASP A 143 -13.33 17.95 9.08
CA ASP A 143 -14.42 17.84 10.06
C ASP A 143 -15.43 16.75 9.66
N VAL A 144 -15.70 16.61 8.36
CA VAL A 144 -16.53 15.51 7.83
C VAL A 144 -15.87 14.16 8.09
N LEU A 145 -14.55 14.06 7.92
CA LEU A 145 -13.82 12.82 8.20
C LEU A 145 -13.79 12.49 9.70
N ARG A 146 -13.56 13.48 10.56
CA ARG A 146 -13.54 13.31 12.02
C ARG A 146 -14.90 12.85 12.56
N SER A 147 -15.99 13.51 12.16
CA SER A 147 -17.35 13.12 12.58
C SER A 147 -17.72 11.69 12.15
N ARG A 148 -17.33 11.27 10.94
CA ARG A 148 -17.51 9.88 10.50
C ARG A 148 -16.68 8.89 11.31
N ALA A 149 -15.43 9.22 11.64
CA ALA A 149 -14.57 8.37 12.44
C ALA A 149 -15.11 8.19 13.87
N GLU A 150 -15.65 9.25 14.48
CA GLU A 150 -16.30 9.21 15.79
C GLU A 150 -17.57 8.34 15.77
N ALA A 151 -18.42 8.49 14.75
CA ALA A 151 -19.61 7.66 14.57
C ALA A 151 -19.26 6.16 14.43
N ASN A 152 -18.18 5.84 13.71
CA ASN A 152 -17.71 4.47 13.52
C ASN A 152 -17.05 3.86 14.77
N ARG A 153 -16.55 4.68 15.71
CA ARG A 153 -16.00 4.20 16.99
C ARG A 153 -17.06 3.98 18.06
N ALA A 154 -18.23 4.60 17.92
CA ALA A 154 -19.36 4.50 18.86
C ALA A 154 -20.34 3.35 18.53
N SER A 155 -20.14 2.64 17.42
CA SER A 155 -20.96 1.50 16.95
C SER A 155 -20.15 0.20 16.99
#